data_AF-A0A350XB10-F1
#
_entry.id   AF-A0A350XB10-F1
#
_cell.length_a   1.000
_cell.length_b   1.000
_cell.length_c   1.000
_cell.angle_alpha   90.00
_cell.angle_beta   90.00
_cell.angle_gamma   90.00
#
_symmetry.space_group_name_H-M   'P 1'
#
loop_
_entity.id
_entity.type
_entity.pdbx_description
1 polymer ?
#
loop_
_entity_poly.entity_id
_entity_poly.type
_entity_poly.pdbx_seq_one_letter_code
_entity_poly.pdbx_strand_id
1 'polypeptide(L)'
;MAMKSTLRSHLILLTLLVAGIRITETAMATPANNPATKQARRCTPRTCTPYRANFERAIANGIISRPGRVPGVEQAIALADRAMTGGDRQTAALRLAQALVILSEEQGTESAIAYERTLEADMKAKKGQSLRTALPLFGRIFPQNSNPFR
;
A
#
# COMPACT_ATOMS: atom_id res chain seq x y z
N MET A 1 19.06 -66.28 -10.19
CA MET A 1 20.45 -65.78 -10.03
C MET A 1 20.35 -64.27 -9.85
N ALA A 2 20.31 -63.67 -8.66
CA ALA A 2 21.19 -63.70 -7.48
C ALA A 2 22.48 -62.84 -7.62
N MET A 3 22.51 -61.74 -6.84
CA MET A 3 23.69 -61.06 -6.23
C MET A 3 24.67 -60.33 -7.19
N LYS A 4 25.39 -59.26 -6.83
CA LYS A 4 25.67 -58.58 -5.55
C LYS A 4 26.29 -57.20 -5.82
N SER A 5 26.11 -56.31 -4.84
CA SER A 5 26.80 -55.03 -4.59
C SER A 5 28.29 -55.18 -4.28
N THR A 6 29.10 -54.16 -4.64
CA THR A 6 30.34 -53.65 -3.97
C THR A 6 30.79 -52.39 -4.74
N LEU A 7 30.71 -51.14 -4.27
CA LEU A 7 31.31 -50.43 -3.13
C LEU A 7 32.85 -50.34 -3.15
N ARG A 8 33.40 -49.22 -3.63
CA ARG A 8 34.71 -48.63 -3.28
C ARG A 8 34.57 -47.10 -3.39
N SER A 9 34.31 -46.38 -2.30
CA SER A 9 35.28 -45.80 -1.37
C SER A 9 36.39 -44.98 -2.04
N HIS A 10 36.15 -43.68 -2.20
CA HIS A 10 37.19 -42.68 -1.97
C HIS A 10 36.63 -41.56 -1.07
N LEU A 11 37.05 -41.66 0.19
CA LEU A 11 37.06 -40.62 1.19
C LEU A 11 37.78 -39.39 0.62
N ILE A 12 37.12 -38.24 0.55
CA ILE A 12 37.82 -36.94 0.66
C ILE A 12 37.19 -36.23 1.84
N LEU A 13 37.93 -36.28 2.94
CA LEU A 13 37.72 -35.55 4.17
C LEU A 13 38.05 -34.08 3.87
N LEU A 14 37.04 -33.20 3.74
CA LEU A 14 37.27 -31.76 3.84
C LEU A 14 36.60 -31.25 5.10
N THR A 15 37.45 -30.95 6.08
CA THR A 15 37.15 -30.39 7.39
C THR A 15 36.50 -29.02 7.28
N LEU A 16 35.46 -28.82 8.10
CA LEU A 16 34.81 -27.55 8.40
C LEU A 16 35.85 -26.49 8.81
N LEU A 17 35.76 -25.30 8.20
CA LEU A 17 36.10 -24.05 8.88
C LEU A 17 34.82 -23.23 9.00
N VAL A 18 34.14 -23.37 10.13
CA VAL A 18 33.03 -22.51 10.55
C VAL A 18 33.64 -21.19 11.00
N ALA A 19 33.86 -20.28 10.05
CA ALA A 19 33.96 -18.87 10.38
C ALA A 19 32.54 -18.36 10.56
N GLY A 20 32.14 -18.17 11.81
CA GLY A 20 30.81 -17.68 12.17
C GLY A 20 30.52 -16.36 11.48
N ILE A 21 29.57 -16.38 10.56
CA ILE A 21 28.86 -15.16 10.16
C ILE A 21 27.46 -15.28 10.74
N ARG A 22 27.30 -14.79 11.97
CA ARG A 22 25.98 -14.40 12.46
C ARG A 22 25.55 -13.18 11.66
N ILE A 23 24.88 -13.37 10.52
CA ILE A 23 24.06 -12.30 9.95
C ILE A 23 22.67 -12.41 10.56
N THR A 24 22.60 -12.18 11.88
CA THR A 24 21.40 -11.60 12.47
C THR A 24 21.50 -10.10 12.28
N GLU A 25 21.16 -9.66 11.08
CA GLU A 25 20.59 -8.33 10.88
C GLU A 25 19.38 -8.53 10.00
N THR A 26 18.26 -8.86 10.64
CA THR A 26 17.00 -8.23 10.25
C THR A 26 17.25 -6.73 10.34
N ALA A 27 17.76 -6.16 9.26
CA ALA A 27 17.66 -4.74 9.00
C ALA A 27 16.16 -4.47 8.91
N MET A 28 15.54 -4.27 10.07
CA MET A 28 14.29 -3.54 10.15
C MET A 28 14.62 -2.23 9.44
N ALA A 29 14.10 -2.05 8.23
CA ALA A 29 14.19 -0.79 7.53
C ALA A 29 13.65 0.25 8.50
N THR A 30 14.57 0.98 9.14
CA THR A 30 14.23 2.10 10.02
C THR A 30 13.34 2.99 9.16
N PRO A 31 12.07 3.23 9.55
CA PRO A 31 11.23 4.12 8.79
C PRO A 31 11.96 5.45 8.74
N ALA A 32 12.44 5.82 7.55
CA ALA A 32 13.16 7.05 7.34
C ALA A 32 12.21 8.18 7.77
N ASN A 33 12.46 8.75 8.95
CA ASN A 33 11.80 9.94 9.46
C ASN A 33 12.33 11.15 8.68
N ASN A 34 12.23 11.11 7.34
CA ASN A 34 12.60 12.22 6.49
C ASN A 34 11.53 13.30 6.67
N PRO A 35 11.85 14.46 7.27
CA PRO A 35 10.87 15.53 7.44
C PRO A 35 10.30 16.01 6.08
N ALA A 36 11.07 15.85 5.00
CA ALA A 36 10.64 16.12 3.63
C ALA A 36 9.45 15.25 3.17
N THR A 37 9.30 14.02 3.68
CA THR A 37 8.13 13.18 3.31
C THR A 37 6.88 13.59 4.06
N LYS A 38 6.99 14.30 5.19
CA LYS A 38 5.88 14.73 6.06
C LYS A 38 5.30 16.10 5.69
N GLN A 39 5.96 16.89 4.86
CA GLN A 39 5.42 18.20 4.48
C GLN A 39 4.20 18.04 3.56
N ALA A 40 3.08 18.64 3.97
CA ALA A 40 1.89 18.77 3.14
C ALA A 40 2.19 19.69 1.95
N ARG A 41 1.79 19.26 0.74
CA ARG A 41 1.94 20.11 -0.45
C ARG A 41 0.93 21.25 -0.42
N ARG A 42 1.38 22.45 -0.79
CA ARG A 42 0.47 23.57 -1.11
C ARG A 42 -0.34 23.19 -2.35
N CYS A 43 -1.64 23.47 -2.32
CA CYS A 43 -2.54 23.22 -3.44
C CYS A 43 -2.78 24.48 -4.26
N THR A 44 -3.06 24.29 -5.54
CA THR A 44 -3.65 25.27 -6.46
C THR A 44 -5.18 25.15 -6.41
N PRO A 45 -5.98 26.12 -6.90
CA PRO A 45 -7.44 25.99 -6.89
C PRO A 45 -7.97 24.66 -7.48
N ARG A 46 -7.31 24.15 -8.53
CA ARG A 46 -7.62 22.86 -9.15
C ARG A 46 -7.25 21.64 -8.28
N THR A 47 -6.23 21.76 -7.43
CA THR A 47 -5.73 20.67 -6.57
C THR A 47 -6.16 20.81 -5.12
N CYS A 48 -6.85 21.89 -4.74
CA CYS A 48 -7.41 22.08 -3.40
C CYS A 48 -8.74 21.31 -3.25
N THR A 49 -8.70 20.01 -3.47
CA THR A 49 -9.86 19.14 -3.27
C THR A 49 -9.87 18.58 -1.85
N PRO A 50 -11.04 18.21 -1.31
CA PRO A 50 -11.15 17.58 0.00
C PRO A 50 -10.36 16.28 0.11
N TYR A 51 -10.30 15.51 -0.99
CA TYR A 51 -9.49 14.30 -1.08
C TYR A 51 -7.99 14.62 -1.00
N ARG A 52 -7.51 15.64 -1.74
CA ARG A 52 -6.11 16.08 -1.62
C ARG A 52 -5.79 16.55 -0.20
N ALA A 53 -6.65 17.38 0.39
CA ALA A 53 -6.45 17.92 1.73
C ALA A 53 -6.33 16.81 2.78
N ASN A 54 -7.24 15.83 2.77
CA ASN A 54 -7.19 14.70 3.67
C ASN A 54 -5.98 13.79 3.43
N PHE A 55 -5.59 13.59 2.17
CA PHE A 55 -4.41 12.80 1.81
C PHE A 55 -3.12 13.44 2.31
N GLU A 56 -2.95 14.75 2.10
CA GLU A 56 -1.79 15.50 2.58
C GLU A 56 -1.78 15.63 4.12
N ARG A 57 -2.94 15.74 4.76
CA ARG A 57 -3.06 15.64 6.23
C ARG A 57 -2.59 14.29 6.74
N ALA A 58 -2.99 13.18 6.08
CA ALA A 58 -2.56 11.84 6.46
C ALA A 58 -1.04 11.67 6.35
N ILE A 59 -0.42 12.32 5.37
CA ILE A 59 1.04 12.39 5.23
C ILE A 59 1.66 13.22 6.38
N ALA A 60 1.13 14.41 6.65
CA ALA A 60 1.64 15.31 7.69
C ALA A 60 1.56 14.70 9.09
N ASN A 61 0.50 13.95 9.37
CA ASN A 61 0.30 13.28 10.64
C ASN A 61 1.03 11.93 10.75
N GLY A 62 1.79 11.51 9.73
CA GLY A 62 2.51 10.24 9.72
C GLY A 62 1.62 9.00 9.64
N ILE A 63 0.35 9.15 9.24
CA ILE A 63 -0.57 8.01 8.99
C ILE A 63 -0.08 7.21 7.79
N ILE A 64 0.43 7.91 6.77
CA ILE A 64 1.04 7.32 5.57
C ILE A 64 2.37 8.00 5.27
N SER A 65 3.30 7.24 4.71
CA SER A 65 4.42 7.83 3.96
C SER A 65 3.93 8.25 2.57
N ARG A 66 4.47 9.35 2.03
CA ARG A 66 4.10 9.80 0.68
C ARG A 66 4.35 8.68 -0.35
N PRO A 67 3.31 8.13 -0.98
CA PRO A 67 3.50 7.06 -1.94
C PRO A 67 4.09 7.59 -3.25
N GLY A 68 4.73 6.69 -4.01
CA GLY A 68 5.21 6.98 -5.35
C GLY A 68 4.08 7.50 -6.25
N ARG A 69 4.43 8.43 -7.16
CA ARG A 69 3.48 9.01 -8.11
C ARG A 69 2.86 7.92 -8.98
N VAL A 70 1.60 8.12 -9.34
CA VAL A 70 0.87 7.26 -10.28
C VAL A 70 0.40 8.15 -11.44
N PRO A 71 0.50 7.71 -12.70
CA PRO A 71 0.23 8.56 -13.86
C PRO A 71 -1.23 8.99 -14.04
N GLY A 72 -2.18 8.24 -13.48
CA GLY A 72 -3.61 8.50 -13.66
C GLY A 72 -4.50 7.58 -12.82
N VAL A 73 -5.81 7.81 -12.89
CA VAL A 73 -6.83 7.09 -12.12
C VAL A 73 -6.80 5.59 -12.41
N GLU A 74 -6.86 5.19 -13.67
CA GLU A 74 -6.90 3.78 -14.10
C GLU A 74 -5.69 2.98 -13.58
N GLN A 75 -4.50 3.57 -13.65
CA GLN A 75 -3.29 2.92 -13.16
C GLN A 75 -3.33 2.75 -11.63
N ALA A 76 -3.89 3.72 -10.91
CA ALA A 76 -4.04 3.64 -9.46
C ALA A 76 -5.04 2.54 -9.06
N ILE A 77 -6.15 2.42 -9.79
CA ILE A 77 -7.15 1.37 -9.59
C ILE A 77 -6.54 -0.01 -9.87
N ALA A 78 -5.86 -0.19 -11.00
CA ALA A 78 -5.24 -1.47 -11.34
C ALA A 78 -4.19 -1.91 -10.29
N LEU A 79 -3.43 -0.97 -9.73
CA LEU A 79 -2.50 -1.25 -8.63
C LEU A 79 -3.23 -1.62 -7.34
N ALA A 80 -4.38 -0.99 -7.06
CA ALA A 80 -5.21 -1.35 -5.91
C ALA A 80 -5.78 -2.76 -6.04
N ASP A 81 -6.32 -3.12 -7.21
CA ASP A 81 -6.90 -4.44 -7.47
C ASP A 81 -5.86 -5.56 -7.33
N ARG A 82 -4.66 -5.34 -7.87
CA ARG A 82 -3.53 -6.26 -7.70
C ARG A 82 -3.17 -6.43 -6.22
N ALA A 83 -3.12 -5.33 -5.47
CA ALA A 83 -2.83 -5.37 -4.03
C ALA A 83 -3.94 -6.09 -3.24
N MET A 84 -5.21 -5.85 -3.55
CA MET A 84 -6.34 -6.57 -2.94
C MET A 84 -6.28 -8.07 -3.23
N THR A 85 -5.98 -8.45 -4.47
CA THR A 85 -5.84 -9.86 -4.88
C THR A 85 -4.68 -10.53 -4.16
N GLY A 86 -3.57 -9.82 -3.99
CA GLY A 86 -2.40 -10.30 -3.24
C GLY A 86 -2.54 -10.23 -1.72
N GLY A 87 -3.67 -9.75 -1.18
CA GLY A 87 -3.89 -9.60 0.26
C GLY A 87 -3.21 -8.39 0.91
N ASP A 88 -2.53 -7.53 0.14
CA ASP A 88 -1.91 -6.30 0.63
C ASP A 88 -2.94 -5.17 0.74
N ARG A 89 -3.65 -5.18 1.87
CA ARG A 89 -4.67 -4.18 2.19
C ARG A 89 -4.10 -2.77 2.39
N GLN A 90 -2.83 -2.63 2.77
CA GLN A 90 -2.22 -1.32 2.97
C GLN A 90 -1.95 -0.65 1.63
N THR A 91 -1.32 -1.37 0.70
CA THR A 91 -1.10 -0.87 -0.65
C THR A 91 -2.43 -0.63 -1.37
N ALA A 92 -3.41 -1.53 -1.23
CA ALA A 92 -4.74 -1.32 -1.80
C ALA A 92 -5.36 0.01 -1.34
N ALA A 93 -5.39 0.26 -0.03
CA ALA A 93 -5.91 1.50 0.54
C ALA A 93 -5.18 2.75 0.03
N LEU A 94 -3.85 2.70 -0.04
CA LEU A 94 -3.04 3.81 -0.56
C LEU A 94 -3.34 4.12 -2.03
N ARG A 95 -3.46 3.07 -2.85
CA ARG A 95 -3.68 3.21 -4.29
C ARG A 95 -5.10 3.68 -4.62
N LEU A 96 -6.11 3.17 -3.91
CA LEU A 96 -7.48 3.72 -4.00
C LEU A 96 -7.53 5.17 -3.53
N ALA A 97 -6.77 5.52 -2.48
CA ALA A 97 -6.70 6.90 -2.04
C ALA A 97 -6.05 7.83 -3.07
N GLN A 98 -5.00 7.37 -3.75
CA GLN A 98 -4.43 8.10 -4.88
C GLN A 98 -5.42 8.23 -6.05
N ALA A 99 -6.19 7.19 -6.36
CA ALA A 99 -7.21 7.23 -7.41
C ALA A 99 -8.24 8.32 -7.14
N LEU A 100 -8.79 8.40 -5.92
CA LEU A 100 -9.76 9.42 -5.53
C LEU A 100 -9.19 10.84 -5.56
N VAL A 101 -7.94 11.01 -5.15
CA VAL A 101 -7.25 12.29 -5.25
C VAL A 101 -7.14 12.72 -6.72
N ILE A 102 -6.60 11.86 -7.59
CA ILE A 102 -6.43 12.17 -9.01
C ILE A 102 -7.80 12.47 -9.64
N LEU A 103 -8.79 11.61 -9.40
CA LEU A 103 -10.15 11.77 -9.92
C LEU A 103 -10.77 13.11 -9.49
N SER A 104 -10.58 13.51 -8.24
CA SER A 104 -11.08 14.79 -7.75
C SER A 104 -10.44 16.01 -8.42
N GLU A 105 -9.15 15.90 -8.81
CA GLU A 105 -8.39 16.99 -9.43
C GLU A 105 -8.62 17.08 -10.96
N GLU A 106 -8.93 15.95 -11.58
CA GLU A 106 -9.18 15.84 -13.02
C GLU A 106 -10.65 16.07 -13.36
N GLN A 107 -11.57 15.49 -12.58
CA GLN A 107 -13.00 15.40 -12.89
C GLN A 107 -13.90 16.00 -11.80
N GLY A 108 -13.32 16.59 -10.75
CA GLY A 108 -14.04 17.25 -9.67
C GLY A 108 -14.41 16.34 -8.50
N THR A 109 -14.65 16.96 -7.35
CA THR A 109 -14.95 16.27 -6.08
C THR A 109 -16.18 15.37 -6.18
N GLU A 110 -17.23 15.78 -6.90
CA GLU A 110 -18.46 14.98 -7.06
C GLU A 110 -18.20 13.63 -7.75
N SER A 111 -17.34 13.62 -8.78
CA SER A 111 -16.93 12.39 -9.47
C SER A 111 -16.17 11.45 -8.52
N ALA A 112 -15.31 12.00 -7.67
CA ALA A 112 -14.60 11.22 -6.65
C ALA A 112 -15.56 10.66 -5.57
N ILE A 113 -16.56 11.44 -5.13
CA ILE A 113 -17.59 10.97 -4.19
C ILE A 113 -18.41 9.84 -4.81
N ALA A 114 -18.83 9.98 -6.07
CA ALA A 114 -19.57 8.95 -6.78
C ALA A 114 -18.76 7.66 -6.86
N TYR A 115 -17.47 7.75 -7.21
CA TYR A 115 -16.58 6.59 -7.25
C TYR A 115 -16.32 5.97 -5.86
N GLU A 116 -16.19 6.77 -4.81
CA GLU A 116 -16.09 6.23 -3.45
C GLU A 116 -17.35 5.44 -3.05
N ARG A 117 -18.54 5.91 -3.45
CA ARG A 117 -19.80 5.18 -3.23
C ARG A 117 -19.83 3.85 -4.00
N THR A 118 -19.30 3.81 -5.22
CA THR A 118 -19.20 2.54 -5.96
C THR A 118 -18.24 1.57 -5.27
N LEU A 119 -17.10 2.05 -4.75
CA LEU A 119 -16.17 1.23 -3.98
C LEU A 119 -16.79 0.68 -2.69
N GLU A 120 -17.57 1.49 -1.98
CA GLU A 120 -18.31 1.09 -0.78
C GLU A 120 -19.34 -0.01 -1.11
N ALA A 121 -20.12 0.17 -2.18
CA ALA A 121 -21.09 -0.81 -2.63
C ALA A 121 -20.41 -2.12 -3.05
N ASP A 122 -19.30 -2.05 -3.79
CA ASP A 122 -18.52 -3.20 -4.23
C ASP A 122 -17.95 -3.99 -3.06
N MET A 123 -17.38 -3.31 -2.05
CA MET A 123 -16.85 -3.99 -0.86
C MET A 123 -17.96 -4.64 -0.06
N LYS A 124 -19.11 -3.98 0.07
CA LYS A 124 -20.26 -4.56 0.75
C LYS A 124 -20.77 -5.80 0.02
N ALA A 125 -20.86 -5.76 -1.31
CA ALA A 125 -21.31 -6.89 -2.12
C ALA A 125 -20.32 -8.06 -2.11
N LYS A 126 -19.01 -7.79 -2.27
CA LYS A 126 -17.97 -8.82 -2.43
C LYS A 126 -17.48 -9.39 -1.10
N LYS A 127 -17.50 -8.60 -0.02
CA LYS A 127 -16.87 -8.95 1.27
C LYS A 127 -17.82 -8.87 2.46
N GLY A 128 -19.06 -8.39 2.28
CA GLY A 128 -20.03 -8.21 3.37
C GLY A 128 -19.64 -7.11 4.36
N GLN A 129 -18.65 -6.27 4.03
CA GLN A 129 -18.09 -5.25 4.91
C GLN A 129 -18.05 -3.90 4.20
N SER A 130 -18.13 -2.80 4.96
CA SER A 130 -17.89 -1.46 4.41
C SER A 130 -16.46 -1.32 3.90
N LEU A 131 -16.22 -0.38 2.98
CA LEU A 131 -14.88 -0.10 2.45
C LEU A 131 -13.90 0.22 3.58
N ARG A 132 -14.34 1.00 4.56
CA ARG A 132 -13.52 1.42 5.70
C ARG A 132 -13.23 0.29 6.69
N THR A 133 -14.10 -0.70 6.80
CA THR A 133 -13.84 -1.91 7.59
C THR A 133 -12.89 -2.85 6.85
N ALA A 134 -13.10 -3.04 5.55
CA ALA A 134 -12.25 -3.88 4.72
C ALA A 134 -10.83 -3.31 4.57
N LEU A 135 -10.71 -1.98 4.48
CA LEU A 135 -9.46 -1.23 4.32
C LEU A 135 -9.32 -0.16 5.43
N PRO A 136 -8.89 -0.53 6.65
CA PRO A 136 -8.83 0.42 7.78
C PRO A 136 -7.90 1.62 7.55
N LEU A 137 -6.83 1.44 6.76
CA LEU A 137 -5.96 2.56 6.39
C LEU A 137 -6.72 3.59 5.53
N PHE A 138 -7.60 3.15 4.64
CA PHE A 138 -8.42 4.04 3.82
C PHE A 138 -9.30 4.93 4.71
N GLY A 139 -9.96 4.35 5.73
CA GLY A 139 -10.77 5.12 6.68
C GLY A 139 -9.97 6.12 7.53
N ARG A 140 -8.67 5.86 7.77
CA ARG A 140 -7.77 6.81 8.44
C ARG A 140 -7.33 7.95 7.52
N ILE A 141 -7.16 7.68 6.23
CA ILE A 141 -6.86 8.71 5.22
C ILE A 141 -8.11 9.58 5.00
N PHE A 142 -9.29 8.96 4.79
CA PHE A 142 -10.57 9.61 4.53
C PHE A 142 -11.64 9.23 5.58
N PRO A 143 -11.66 9.91 6.74
CA PRO A 143 -12.64 9.65 7.78
C PRO A 143 -14.05 10.06 7.33
N GLN A 144 -15.05 9.26 7.69
CA GLN A 144 -16.47 9.49 7.36
C GLN A 144 -17.05 10.76 8.01
N ASN A 145 -16.47 11.21 9.13
CA ASN A 145 -16.96 12.33 9.92
C ASN A 145 -16.36 13.68 9.49
N SER A 146 -15.34 13.66 8.64
CA SER A 146 -14.87 14.85 7.95
C SER A 146 -15.83 15.07 6.79
N ASN A 147 -16.78 15.98 6.99
CA ASN A 147 -17.54 16.55 5.89
C ASN A 147 -16.53 16.94 4.79
N PRO A 148 -16.59 16.37 3.57
CA PRO A 148 -15.66 16.75 2.52
C PRO A 148 -15.80 18.25 2.18
N PHE A 149 -16.85 18.94 2.65
CA PHE A 149 -17.12 20.35 2.40
C PHE A 149 -16.71 21.32 3.54
N ARG A 150 -16.03 20.87 4.61
CA ARG A 150 -15.55 21.77 5.69
C ARG A 150 -14.04 21.74 5.85
#